data_AF-A0A383V5B1-F1
#
_entry.id   AF-A0A383V5B1-F1
#
_cell.length_a   1.000
_cell.length_b   1.000
_cell.length_c   1.000
_cell.angle_alpha   90.00
_cell.angle_beta   90.00
_cell.angle_gamma   90.00
#
_symmetry.space_group_name_H-M   'P 1'
#
loop_
_entity.id
_entity.type
_entity.pdbx_description
1 polymer ?
#
loop_
_entity_poly.entity_id
_entity_poly.type
_entity_poly.pdbx_seq_one_letter_code
_entity_poly.pdbx_strand_id
1 'polypeptide(L)'
;MRVTTLLGSSTRMQTPCQRHARQGRSVSRPCGPQPLPKTLNKQRHSQSCCVSYVAVESLLAGPQPQEEPEQLQPQQMVVQDDLDQLLGVLPAGLGESLISHPQRSALIEVVLDLGRRPEARFQGSTAELLREEPVTREELDAAAAAVAPFGSDNRAGIAGTLHRISALRSRKGAVVGLTCRVGRAVSGHVDMINDILEANLPILFLGRPGVGKTTAIREIARTLSDELRKRVVIVDTSNEIGGDGDVPHHAIGGARRMQVADASKQHHVMIEAVENHMPQVVIVDEIGTEAEATACRTIAERGVVLIGTAHGCFLENLIKNPTLTDLVGGVSSVTLGDEEARSRGTQKSVLERKGPPAFPIVIEMRDRGAWVAHDTAESVDALLVNKVPKVQLRLRDPVDGEVTMLECAYDQVEAQILAQMAQHSGDSSRSSSNTASQEEDTLAAAAAQLRSHSNSSSIDDLVASVLRTGSSSSSGSNYSLQDALAGAELDPMDWLERFKGLNEAEALQELAAIKYLGGQAGLLRPRASGGFGYGARPGSAVAASGSSKKSKKRAASRANAKY
;
A
#
# COMPACT_ATOMS: atom_id res chain seq x y z
N MET A 1 -30.53 32.68 -40.19
CA MET A 1 -31.98 33.00 -40.14
C MET A 1 -32.48 32.43 -38.81
N ARG A 2 -33.03 33.15 -37.82
CA ARG A 2 -34.19 34.09 -37.80
C ARG A 2 -35.45 33.46 -38.43
N VAL A 3 -36.63 33.40 -37.79
CA VAL A 3 -37.09 33.84 -36.44
C VAL A 3 -37.69 32.61 -35.69
N THR A 4 -38.39 32.62 -34.54
CA THR A 4 -39.24 33.61 -33.84
C THR A 4 -39.33 33.29 -32.33
N THR A 5 -39.77 34.25 -31.51
CA THR A 5 -40.11 34.07 -30.07
C THR A 5 -41.55 34.53 -29.82
N LEU A 6 -42.28 33.96 -28.85
CA LEU A 6 -43.34 34.68 -28.13
C LEU A 6 -43.72 34.01 -26.79
N LEU A 7 -44.33 34.81 -25.90
CA LEU A 7 -44.72 34.48 -24.52
C LEU A 7 -46.25 34.51 -24.38
N GLY A 8 -46.81 33.84 -23.37
CA GLY A 8 -48.22 33.96 -22.99
C GLY A 8 -48.56 33.29 -21.66
N SER A 9 -48.99 34.06 -20.67
CA SER A 9 -49.24 33.60 -19.30
C SER A 9 -50.60 34.08 -18.77
N SER A 10 -51.26 33.29 -17.89
CA SER A 10 -52.22 33.83 -16.91
C SER A 10 -52.59 32.89 -15.74
N THR A 11 -52.12 33.27 -14.55
CA THR A 11 -52.85 33.40 -13.26
C THR A 11 -54.23 32.74 -13.01
N ARG A 12 -54.29 31.91 -11.95
CA ARG A 12 -55.05 32.07 -10.67
C ARG A 12 -54.75 30.85 -9.77
N MET A 13 -54.31 30.90 -8.51
CA MET A 13 -54.63 31.69 -7.29
C MET A 13 -55.86 31.19 -6.50
N GLN A 14 -55.63 30.40 -5.43
CA GLN A 14 -56.07 30.66 -4.03
C GLN A 14 -55.70 29.52 -3.04
N THR A 15 -55.75 29.82 -1.74
CA THR A 15 -55.37 28.99 -0.56
C THR A 15 -56.46 29.17 0.55
N PRO A 16 -56.32 28.81 1.85
CA PRO A 16 -55.61 27.73 2.57
C PRO A 16 -56.50 26.95 3.61
N CYS A 17 -55.98 25.91 4.28
CA CYS A 17 -56.34 25.49 5.67
C CYS A 17 -55.33 24.43 6.18
N GLN A 18 -54.48 24.62 7.20
CA GLN A 18 -54.66 24.82 8.66
C GLN A 18 -54.67 23.55 9.55
N ARG A 19 -53.52 23.32 10.21
CA ARG A 19 -53.21 22.77 11.57
C ARG A 19 -54.26 21.94 12.35
N HIS A 20 -53.81 20.79 12.88
CA HIS A 20 -53.66 20.40 14.32
C HIS A 20 -53.46 18.85 14.39
N ALA A 21 -52.54 18.19 15.12
CA ALA A 21 -51.81 18.37 16.39
C ALA A 21 -52.48 17.72 17.64
N ARG A 22 -52.18 16.43 17.92
CA ARG A 22 -52.16 15.68 19.23
C ARG A 22 -51.64 14.24 18.97
N GLN A 23 -50.63 13.69 19.67
CA GLN A 23 -50.50 13.20 21.06
C GLN A 23 -51.16 11.82 21.35
N GLY A 24 -50.36 10.86 21.87
CA GLY A 24 -50.81 9.54 22.39
C GLY A 24 -49.87 8.37 22.01
N ARG A 25 -48.76 8.13 22.73
CA ARG A 25 -48.58 7.13 23.82
C ARG A 25 -48.79 5.64 23.47
N SER A 26 -47.67 4.96 23.19
CA SER A 26 -47.21 3.68 23.80
C SER A 26 -48.18 2.72 24.51
N VAL A 27 -48.19 1.43 24.11
CA VAL A 27 -48.16 0.23 24.99
C VAL A 27 -47.27 -0.85 24.34
N SER A 28 -46.80 -1.83 25.11
CA SER A 28 -45.63 -2.69 24.86
C SER A 28 -45.88 -4.17 24.52
N ARG A 29 -44.91 -4.75 23.81
CA ARG A 29 -44.37 -6.15 23.94
C ARG A 29 -45.19 -7.33 23.36
N PRO A 30 -44.56 -8.52 23.17
CA PRO A 30 -44.83 -9.37 22.00
C PRO A 30 -45.45 -10.75 22.30
N CYS A 31 -45.75 -11.50 21.23
CA CYS A 31 -46.01 -12.95 21.27
C CYS A 31 -44.86 -13.73 20.58
N GLY A 32 -44.48 -14.88 21.13
CA GLY A 32 -43.51 -15.81 20.54
C GLY A 32 -44.15 -16.94 19.72
N PRO A 33 -43.35 -17.76 18.99
CA PRO A 33 -43.83 -18.78 18.08
C PRO A 33 -44.10 -20.14 18.74
N GLN A 34 -45.10 -20.88 18.23
CA GLN A 34 -45.50 -22.26 18.57
C GLN A 34 -46.25 -22.87 17.34
N PRO A 35 -46.32 -24.21 17.14
CA PRO A 35 -45.39 -24.84 16.21
C PRO A 35 -46.03 -25.71 15.09
N LEU A 36 -45.17 -26.23 14.21
CA LEU A 36 -45.50 -27.18 13.13
C LEU A 36 -46.05 -28.53 13.64
N PRO A 37 -47.08 -29.10 12.98
CA PRO A 37 -47.37 -30.52 13.01
C PRO A 37 -46.66 -31.28 11.87
N LYS A 38 -46.31 -32.56 12.10
CA LYS A 38 -45.87 -33.53 11.08
C LYS A 38 -46.88 -34.67 10.98
N THR A 39 -47.25 -35.10 9.76
CA THR A 39 -47.63 -36.50 9.49
C THR A 39 -47.61 -36.85 8.00
N LEU A 40 -47.52 -38.16 7.72
CA LEU A 40 -47.63 -38.80 6.40
C LEU A 40 -49.13 -38.86 5.97
N ASN A 41 -49.55 -39.25 4.75
CA ASN A 41 -49.07 -40.38 3.94
C ASN A 41 -49.55 -40.35 2.45
N LYS A 42 -49.02 -41.31 1.68
CA LYS A 42 -49.20 -41.60 0.24
C LYS A 42 -50.64 -41.54 -0.31
N GLN A 43 -50.75 -41.12 -1.57
CA GLN A 43 -51.52 -41.84 -2.61
C GLN A 43 -50.87 -41.66 -4.00
N ARG A 44 -51.29 -42.47 -4.99
CA ARG A 44 -50.71 -42.53 -6.36
C ARG A 44 -51.75 -42.11 -7.40
N HIS A 45 -51.31 -41.43 -8.47
CA HIS A 45 -51.76 -41.51 -9.90
C HIS A 45 -50.93 -40.43 -10.65
N SER A 46 -50.07 -40.68 -11.66
CA SER A 46 -50.13 -41.41 -12.95
C SER A 46 -50.61 -40.54 -14.12
N GLN A 47 -49.82 -40.50 -15.21
CA GLN A 47 -49.98 -39.68 -16.44
C GLN A 47 -49.65 -38.17 -16.25
N SER A 48 -49.16 -37.41 -17.24
CA SER A 48 -48.71 -37.73 -18.61
C SER A 48 -47.48 -36.89 -19.00
N CYS A 49 -46.74 -37.30 -20.04
CA CYS A 49 -45.74 -36.45 -20.68
C CYS A 49 -46.40 -35.33 -21.51
N CYS A 50 -45.76 -34.16 -21.56
CA CYS A 50 -45.94 -33.15 -22.60
C CYS A 50 -44.55 -32.59 -22.95
N VAL A 51 -43.95 -33.09 -24.02
CA VAL A 51 -42.67 -32.58 -24.55
C VAL A 51 -43.00 -31.68 -25.74
N SER A 52 -42.72 -30.38 -25.60
CA SER A 52 -42.94 -29.42 -26.68
C SER A 52 -41.84 -29.53 -27.73
N TYR A 53 -42.22 -29.91 -28.96
CA TYR A 53 -41.34 -29.86 -30.12
C TYR A 53 -40.96 -28.41 -30.46
N VAL A 54 -39.67 -28.19 -30.73
CA VAL A 54 -39.19 -27.14 -31.65
C VAL A 54 -38.30 -27.86 -32.67
N ALA A 55 -38.39 -27.48 -33.95
CA ALA A 55 -37.88 -28.28 -35.05
C ALA A 55 -36.34 -28.30 -35.15
N VAL A 56 -35.81 -29.39 -35.71
CA VAL A 56 -34.39 -29.54 -36.06
C VAL A 56 -34.18 -29.08 -37.49
N GLU A 57 -33.62 -27.89 -37.68
CA GLU A 57 -33.31 -27.34 -39.01
C GLU A 57 -31.93 -26.66 -39.01
N SER A 58 -30.86 -27.47 -39.04
CA SER A 58 -29.49 -27.06 -39.41
C SER A 58 -28.59 -28.28 -39.65
N LEU A 59 -28.83 -28.98 -40.78
CA LEU A 59 -27.93 -30.01 -41.31
C LEU A 59 -27.46 -29.59 -42.71
N LEU A 60 -26.72 -28.48 -42.79
CA LEU A 60 -25.90 -28.06 -43.95
C LEU A 60 -24.98 -26.86 -43.60
N ALA A 61 -24.21 -26.98 -42.52
CA ALA A 61 -23.08 -26.08 -42.25
C ALA A 61 -21.78 -26.82 -42.58
N GLY A 62 -20.94 -26.23 -43.44
CA GLY A 62 -19.58 -26.71 -43.66
C GLY A 62 -18.69 -26.50 -42.42
N PRO A 63 -17.47 -27.09 -42.39
CA PRO A 63 -16.52 -26.77 -41.34
C PRO A 63 -16.26 -25.26 -41.34
N GLN A 64 -16.55 -24.61 -40.22
CA GLN A 64 -16.08 -23.24 -39.99
C GLN A 64 -14.54 -23.24 -40.05
N PRO A 65 -13.90 -22.21 -40.60
CA PRO A 65 -12.46 -22.08 -40.48
C PRO A 65 -12.10 -22.07 -38.99
N GLN A 66 -11.02 -22.77 -38.62
CA GLN A 66 -10.44 -22.56 -37.30
C GLN A 66 -9.79 -21.18 -37.33
N GLU A 67 -10.38 -20.24 -36.59
CA GLU A 67 -9.74 -18.94 -36.35
C GLU A 67 -8.44 -19.21 -35.60
N GLU A 68 -7.30 -18.89 -36.24
CA GLU A 68 -6.01 -18.87 -35.56
C GLU A 68 -6.07 -17.83 -34.43
N PRO A 69 -5.40 -18.06 -33.28
CA PRO A 69 -5.48 -17.15 -32.15
C PRO A 69 -5.03 -15.75 -32.57
N GLU A 70 -5.96 -14.79 -32.53
CA GLU A 70 -5.73 -13.42 -32.93
C GLU A 70 -4.57 -12.84 -32.09
N GLN A 71 -3.45 -12.56 -32.75
CA GLN A 71 -2.23 -12.11 -32.09
C GLN A 71 -2.48 -10.71 -31.50
N LEU A 72 -2.75 -10.68 -30.19
CA LEU A 72 -2.95 -9.46 -29.41
C LEU A 72 -1.71 -8.56 -29.58
N GLN A 73 -1.87 -7.49 -30.37
CA GLN A 73 -0.80 -6.51 -30.59
C GLN A 73 -0.42 -5.89 -29.24
N PRO A 74 0.89 -5.79 -28.90
CA PRO A 74 1.33 -5.32 -27.59
C PRO A 74 0.77 -3.91 -27.31
N GLN A 75 0.04 -3.77 -26.21
CA GLN A 75 -0.60 -2.50 -25.89
C GLN A 75 0.45 -1.50 -25.40
N GLN A 76 0.64 -0.41 -26.16
CA GLN A 76 1.50 0.69 -25.73
C GLN A 76 0.97 1.27 -24.40
N MET A 77 1.87 1.50 -23.44
CA MET A 77 1.48 2.00 -22.11
C MET A 77 0.85 3.40 -22.19
N VAL A 78 -0.47 3.47 -22.12
CA VAL A 78 -1.21 4.74 -22.08
C VAL A 78 -1.12 5.33 -20.67
N VAL A 79 -0.70 6.59 -20.57
CA VAL A 79 -0.59 7.33 -19.32
C VAL A 79 -1.59 8.49 -19.31
N GLN A 80 -2.45 8.53 -18.29
CA GLN A 80 -3.29 9.69 -17.98
C GLN A 80 -2.92 10.22 -16.59
N ASP A 81 -2.69 11.52 -16.47
CA ASP A 81 -2.26 12.14 -15.22
C ASP A 81 -3.14 13.29 -14.71
N ASP A 82 -4.15 13.72 -15.48
CA ASP A 82 -5.12 14.77 -15.10
C ASP A 82 -4.47 16.08 -14.56
N LEU A 83 -3.20 16.29 -14.90
CA LEU A 83 -2.27 17.15 -14.15
C LEU A 83 -2.71 18.62 -14.07
N ASP A 84 -3.40 19.13 -15.08
CA ASP A 84 -3.90 20.51 -15.09
C ASP A 84 -4.85 20.80 -13.90
N GLN A 85 -5.54 19.78 -13.36
CA GLN A 85 -6.37 19.91 -12.15
C GLN A 85 -5.50 20.15 -10.90
N LEU A 86 -4.37 19.44 -10.77
CA LEU A 86 -3.39 19.68 -9.69
C LEU A 86 -2.73 21.06 -9.83
N LEU A 87 -2.36 21.45 -11.04
CA LEU A 87 -1.72 22.75 -11.28
C LEU A 87 -2.66 23.92 -10.98
N GLY A 88 -3.99 23.74 -11.10
CA GLY A 88 -5.01 24.70 -10.65
C GLY A 88 -5.19 24.82 -9.13
N VAL A 89 -4.66 23.87 -8.34
CA VAL A 89 -4.64 23.93 -6.86
C VAL A 89 -3.38 24.63 -6.33
N LEU A 90 -2.32 24.71 -7.14
CA LEU A 90 -1.06 25.33 -6.73
C LEU A 90 -1.16 26.86 -6.63
N PRO A 91 -0.35 27.50 -5.75
CA PRO A 91 -0.19 28.95 -5.71
C PRO A 91 0.12 29.58 -7.08
N ALA A 92 -0.32 30.83 -7.28
CA ALA A 92 -0.23 31.54 -8.54
C ALA A 92 1.20 31.58 -9.12
N GLY A 93 1.30 31.45 -10.45
CA GLY A 93 2.56 31.35 -11.20
C GLY A 93 3.25 29.98 -11.15
N LEU A 94 3.06 29.17 -10.10
CA LEU A 94 3.69 27.85 -10.00
C LEU A 94 3.11 26.86 -11.02
N GLY A 95 1.78 26.91 -11.23
CA GLY A 95 1.12 26.11 -12.27
C GLY A 95 1.61 26.45 -13.68
N GLU A 96 1.80 27.74 -14.01
CA GLU A 96 2.25 28.20 -15.34
C GLU A 96 3.68 27.75 -15.68
N SER A 97 4.57 27.81 -14.68
CA SER A 97 5.93 27.27 -14.78
C SER A 97 5.91 25.76 -15.06
N LEU A 98 5.07 25.00 -14.36
CA LEU A 98 4.94 23.54 -14.54
C LEU A 98 4.20 23.12 -15.83
N ILE A 99 3.25 23.92 -16.34
CA ILE A 99 2.59 23.68 -17.64
C ILE A 99 3.62 23.71 -18.77
N SER A 100 4.57 24.64 -18.71
CA SER A 100 5.60 24.86 -19.74
C SER A 100 6.90 24.07 -19.51
N HIS A 101 7.01 23.30 -18.43
CA HIS A 101 8.26 22.63 -18.07
C HIS A 101 8.61 21.46 -19.01
N PRO A 102 9.86 21.36 -19.53
CA PRO A 102 10.26 20.26 -20.42
C PRO A 102 10.08 18.85 -19.82
N GLN A 103 10.13 18.73 -18.49
CA GLN A 103 9.92 17.46 -17.79
C GLN A 103 8.53 17.31 -17.15
N ARG A 104 7.50 18.05 -17.61
CA ARG A 104 6.11 18.00 -17.08
C ARG A 104 5.59 16.57 -16.87
N SER A 105 5.77 15.69 -17.86
CA SER A 105 5.35 14.28 -17.83
C SER A 105 6.06 13.44 -16.76
N ALA A 106 7.25 13.85 -16.33
CA ALA A 106 8.05 13.19 -15.29
C ALA A 106 7.84 13.79 -13.88
N LEU A 107 6.98 14.79 -13.70
CA LEU A 107 6.72 15.41 -12.40
C LEU A 107 6.12 14.37 -11.41
N ILE A 108 6.76 14.20 -10.26
CA ILE A 108 6.35 13.27 -9.19
C ILE A 108 5.55 14.03 -8.11
N GLU A 109 6.12 15.10 -7.56
CA GLU A 109 5.49 15.89 -6.50
C GLU A 109 5.98 17.34 -6.50
N VAL A 110 5.11 18.23 -6.01
CA VAL A 110 5.42 19.63 -5.69
C VAL A 110 5.38 19.80 -4.18
N VAL A 111 6.38 20.46 -3.60
CA VAL A 111 6.50 20.68 -2.16
C VAL A 111 6.38 22.17 -1.86
N LEU A 112 5.42 22.52 -1.01
CA LEU A 112 5.14 23.89 -0.58
C LEU A 112 5.36 23.96 0.93
N ASP A 113 6.39 24.66 1.41
CA ASP A 113 6.70 24.79 2.84
C ASP A 113 6.69 26.26 3.26
N LEU A 114 6.03 26.59 4.39
CA LEU A 114 5.89 27.96 4.87
C LEU A 114 7.26 28.63 5.11
N GLY A 115 7.53 29.73 4.41
CA GLY A 115 8.79 30.46 4.51
C GLY A 115 9.97 29.78 3.80
N ARG A 116 9.75 28.71 3.04
CA ARG A 116 10.70 28.12 2.09
C ARG A 116 10.26 28.39 0.65
N ARG A 117 11.16 28.24 -0.30
CA ARG A 117 10.83 28.27 -1.74
C ARG A 117 10.06 27.00 -2.13
N PRO A 118 9.11 27.10 -3.07
CA PRO A 118 8.40 25.93 -3.57
C PRO A 118 9.31 25.07 -4.45
N GLU A 119 9.31 23.75 -4.24
CA GLU A 119 10.11 22.78 -4.99
C GLU A 119 9.23 21.91 -5.90
N ALA A 120 9.74 21.52 -7.07
CA ALA A 120 9.22 20.39 -7.86
C ALA A 120 10.23 19.25 -7.89
N ARG A 121 9.75 18.00 -8.02
CA ARG A 121 10.59 16.80 -8.09
C ARG A 121 10.21 15.99 -9.33
N PHE A 122 11.19 15.70 -10.17
CA PHE A 122 11.00 14.97 -11.43
C PHE A 122 11.68 13.59 -11.38
N GLN A 123 11.12 12.61 -12.10
CA GLN A 123 11.68 11.26 -12.16
C GLN A 123 13.10 11.29 -12.74
N GLY A 124 14.06 10.76 -11.97
CA GLY A 124 15.48 10.74 -12.34
C GLY A 124 16.23 12.05 -12.09
N SER A 125 15.61 13.08 -11.51
CA SER A 125 16.23 14.38 -11.21
C SER A 125 16.20 14.70 -9.71
N THR A 126 16.98 15.72 -9.31
CA THR A 126 16.89 16.34 -7.98
C THR A 126 15.66 17.25 -7.85
N ALA A 127 15.42 17.79 -6.67
CA ALA A 127 14.43 18.85 -6.50
C ALA A 127 14.88 20.15 -7.21
N GLU A 128 13.93 20.84 -7.83
CA GLU A 128 14.12 22.09 -8.57
C GLU A 128 13.25 23.21 -7.96
N LEU A 129 13.78 24.44 -7.89
CA LEU A 129 13.08 25.58 -7.33
C LEU A 129 12.15 26.22 -8.36
N LEU A 130 10.85 26.33 -8.06
CA LEU A 130 9.87 26.89 -8.99
C LEU A 130 9.85 28.43 -9.03
N ARG A 131 10.32 29.10 -7.96
CA ARG A 131 10.53 30.56 -7.89
C ARG A 131 11.47 30.94 -6.73
N GLU A 132 11.92 32.19 -6.70
CA GLU A 132 12.80 32.74 -5.65
C GLU A 132 12.04 33.16 -4.38
N GLU A 133 10.76 33.49 -4.51
CA GLU A 133 9.88 33.95 -3.44
C GLU A 133 9.39 32.79 -2.56
N PRO A 134 9.56 32.86 -1.23
CA PRO A 134 9.02 31.85 -0.32
C PRO A 134 7.49 31.68 -0.43
N VAL A 135 7.00 30.50 -0.03
CA VAL A 135 5.56 30.23 0.11
C VAL A 135 5.03 30.91 1.37
N THR A 136 3.95 31.67 1.20
CA THR A 136 3.29 32.43 2.26
C THR A 136 2.26 31.61 3.05
N ARG A 137 1.70 32.20 4.12
CA ARG A 137 0.61 31.61 4.90
C ARG A 137 -0.66 31.53 4.06
N GLU A 138 -0.93 32.61 3.35
CA GLU A 138 -2.11 32.86 2.54
C GLU A 138 -2.19 31.89 1.35
N GLU A 139 -1.05 31.59 0.72
CA GLU A 139 -0.95 30.60 -0.36
C GLU A 139 -1.19 29.16 0.11
N LEU A 140 -0.65 28.76 1.27
CA LEU A 140 -0.90 27.43 1.84
C LEU A 140 -2.36 27.27 2.27
N ASP A 141 -2.92 28.28 2.93
CA ASP A 141 -4.31 28.24 3.39
C ASP A 141 -5.29 28.27 2.19
N ALA A 142 -4.94 28.95 1.08
CA ALA A 142 -5.71 28.93 -0.17
C ALA A 142 -5.63 27.57 -0.89
N ALA A 143 -4.44 27.01 -1.07
CA ALA A 143 -4.26 25.68 -1.68
C ALA A 143 -4.94 24.58 -0.85
N ALA A 144 -4.88 24.68 0.48
CA ALA A 144 -5.59 23.77 1.40
C ALA A 144 -7.12 23.95 1.40
N ALA A 145 -7.65 25.07 0.87
CA ALA A 145 -9.08 25.31 0.71
C ALA A 145 -9.61 24.96 -0.70
N ALA A 146 -8.72 24.72 -1.67
CA ALA A 146 -9.05 24.31 -3.04
C ALA A 146 -9.21 22.78 -3.20
N VAL A 147 -8.98 22.01 -2.14
CA VAL A 147 -8.92 20.53 -2.13
C VAL A 147 -10.01 19.94 -1.22
N ALA A 148 -10.17 18.62 -1.24
CA ALA A 148 -11.07 17.93 -0.32
C ALA A 148 -10.67 18.16 1.16
N PRO A 149 -11.60 18.08 2.13
CA PRO A 149 -11.26 18.16 3.55
C PRO A 149 -10.28 17.06 3.96
N PHE A 150 -9.18 17.43 4.60
CA PHE A 150 -8.15 16.48 5.02
C PHE A 150 -8.69 15.42 6.00
N GLY A 151 -8.41 14.15 5.69
CA GLY A 151 -8.80 12.99 6.47
C GLY A 151 -8.04 12.82 7.78
N SER A 152 -8.36 11.74 8.49
CA SER A 152 -7.73 11.34 9.76
C SER A 152 -6.24 10.99 9.61
N ASP A 153 -5.82 10.54 8.43
CA ASP A 153 -4.45 10.29 8.02
C ASP A 153 -3.68 11.56 7.59
N ASN A 154 -4.36 12.72 7.64
CA ASN A 154 -3.86 14.03 7.25
C ASN A 154 -3.52 14.17 5.74
N ARG A 155 -4.20 13.38 4.90
CA ARG A 155 -4.19 13.51 3.43
C ARG A 155 -5.53 14.05 2.91
N ALA A 156 -5.51 14.58 1.70
CA ALA A 156 -6.66 14.91 0.86
C ALA A 156 -6.30 14.59 -0.59
N GLY A 157 -7.26 14.62 -1.51
CA GLY A 157 -7.01 14.63 -2.95
C GLY A 157 -7.79 15.72 -3.66
N ILE A 158 -7.90 15.56 -4.98
CA ILE A 158 -8.72 16.39 -5.87
C ILE A 158 -9.78 15.46 -6.45
N ALA A 159 -11.06 15.79 -6.23
CA ALA A 159 -12.17 14.87 -6.49
C ALA A 159 -12.24 14.46 -7.98
N GLY A 160 -12.35 13.16 -8.24
CA GLY A 160 -12.32 12.63 -9.61
C GLY A 160 -10.92 12.59 -10.25
N THR A 161 -9.85 12.70 -9.47
CA THR A 161 -8.46 12.48 -9.89
C THR A 161 -7.75 11.48 -8.96
N LEU A 162 -6.52 11.11 -9.34
CA LEU A 162 -5.62 10.30 -8.51
C LEU A 162 -4.62 11.15 -7.70
N HIS A 163 -4.70 12.49 -7.76
CA HIS A 163 -3.76 13.39 -7.08
C HIS A 163 -3.90 13.34 -5.55
N ARG A 164 -2.77 13.42 -4.84
CA ARG A 164 -2.74 13.30 -3.38
C ARG A 164 -1.98 14.43 -2.72
N ILE A 165 -2.65 15.14 -1.83
CA ILE A 165 -2.18 16.32 -1.11
C ILE A 165 -1.99 15.91 0.35
N SER A 166 -0.76 15.86 0.83
CA SER A 166 -0.45 15.54 2.23
C SER A 166 -0.03 16.80 2.97
N ALA A 167 -0.74 17.17 4.05
CA ALA A 167 -0.43 18.38 4.79
C ALA A 167 0.61 18.13 5.90
N LEU A 168 1.57 19.04 6.04
CA LEU A 168 2.37 19.16 7.26
C LEU A 168 1.64 20.09 8.22
N ARG A 169 1.45 19.68 9.48
CA ARG A 169 0.73 20.48 10.49
C ARG A 169 1.62 20.86 11.66
N SER A 170 1.45 22.10 12.12
CA SER A 170 2.01 22.58 13.38
C SER A 170 1.38 21.89 14.60
N ARG A 171 2.01 22.03 15.78
CA ARG A 171 1.46 21.58 17.07
C ARG A 171 0.09 22.18 17.44
N LYS A 172 -0.41 23.17 16.68
CA LYS A 172 -1.73 23.79 16.83
C LYS A 172 -2.75 23.34 15.75
N GLY A 173 -2.41 22.35 14.92
CA GLY A 173 -3.26 21.83 13.84
C GLY A 173 -3.28 22.64 12.55
N ALA A 174 -2.81 23.89 12.57
CA ALA A 174 -2.67 24.72 11.36
C ALA A 174 -1.64 24.11 10.39
N VAL A 175 -1.97 24.09 9.10
CA VAL A 175 -1.10 23.65 8.00
C VAL A 175 0.15 24.56 7.95
N VAL A 176 1.31 23.97 7.71
CA VAL A 176 2.61 24.67 7.56
C VAL A 176 3.39 24.21 6.33
N GLY A 177 2.89 23.19 5.62
CA GLY A 177 3.34 22.81 4.30
C GLY A 177 2.39 21.81 3.64
N LEU A 178 2.55 21.59 2.34
CA LEU A 178 1.78 20.67 1.50
C LEU A 178 2.74 19.90 0.59
N THR A 179 2.62 18.57 0.56
CA THR A 179 3.23 17.71 -0.48
C THR A 179 2.15 17.31 -1.47
N CYS A 180 2.23 17.84 -2.68
CA CYS A 180 1.24 17.70 -3.75
C CYS A 180 1.73 16.68 -4.78
N ARG A 181 1.28 15.42 -4.67
CA ARG A 181 1.73 14.29 -5.50
C ARG A 181 0.90 14.13 -6.77
N VAL A 182 1.57 13.91 -7.90
CA VAL A 182 0.94 13.61 -9.18
C VAL A 182 0.51 12.14 -9.20
N GLY A 183 -0.79 11.89 -9.07
CA GLY A 183 -1.35 10.57 -9.37
C GLY A 183 -1.40 10.34 -10.87
N ARG A 184 -1.20 9.09 -11.29
CA ARG A 184 -1.34 8.68 -12.69
C ARG A 184 -2.09 7.36 -12.81
N ALA A 185 -2.95 7.28 -13.80
CA ALA A 185 -3.40 6.01 -14.36
C ALA A 185 -2.41 5.61 -15.47
N VAL A 186 -1.97 4.36 -15.42
CA VAL A 186 -1.18 3.73 -16.50
C VAL A 186 -1.93 2.46 -16.89
N SER A 187 -2.04 2.21 -18.19
CA SER A 187 -2.58 0.97 -18.75
C SER A 187 -1.49 0.21 -19.51
N GLY A 188 -1.72 -1.05 -19.86
CA GLY A 188 -0.70 -1.95 -20.43
C GLY A 188 0.12 -2.72 -19.38
N HIS A 189 -0.36 -2.84 -18.13
CA HIS A 189 0.18 -3.80 -17.17
C HIS A 189 -0.57 -5.15 -17.20
N VAL A 190 -1.80 -5.18 -17.71
CA VAL A 190 -2.64 -6.39 -17.78
C VAL A 190 -2.07 -7.50 -18.67
N ASP A 191 -1.39 -7.20 -19.78
CA ASP A 191 -0.80 -8.24 -20.65
C ASP A 191 0.26 -9.09 -19.92
N MET A 192 0.83 -8.61 -18.81
CA MET A 192 1.72 -9.39 -17.94
C MET A 192 1.04 -10.61 -17.30
N ILE A 193 -0.30 -10.66 -17.26
CA ILE A 193 -1.11 -11.59 -16.44
C ILE A 193 -2.45 -12.00 -17.06
N ASN A 194 -2.69 -11.70 -18.35
CA ASN A 194 -4.02 -11.87 -18.94
C ASN A 194 -4.56 -13.31 -18.83
N ASP A 195 -3.70 -14.30 -19.06
CA ASP A 195 -3.96 -15.73 -18.86
C ASP A 195 -4.40 -16.08 -17.42
N ILE A 196 -3.84 -15.41 -16.41
CA ILE A 196 -4.20 -15.60 -14.99
C ILE A 196 -5.57 -14.98 -14.68
N LEU A 197 -5.88 -13.84 -15.31
CA LEU A 197 -7.18 -13.16 -15.18
C LEU A 197 -8.29 -13.94 -15.89
N GLU A 198 -8.02 -14.50 -17.06
CA GLU A 198 -8.91 -15.42 -17.79
C GLU A 198 -9.18 -16.70 -16.99
N ALA A 199 -8.12 -17.28 -16.39
CA ALA A 199 -8.25 -18.40 -15.45
C ALA A 199 -9.02 -18.06 -14.17
N ASN A 200 -9.34 -16.78 -13.92
CA ASN A 200 -10.20 -16.32 -12.82
C ASN A 200 -9.66 -16.76 -11.44
N LEU A 201 -8.33 -16.77 -11.26
CA LEU A 201 -7.65 -17.16 -10.03
C LEU A 201 -7.45 -15.96 -9.08
N PRO A 202 -7.42 -16.18 -7.74
CA PRO A 202 -7.01 -15.14 -6.80
C PRO A 202 -5.49 -14.85 -6.88
N ILE A 203 -5.11 -13.56 -6.86
CA ILE A 203 -3.74 -13.08 -7.08
C ILE A 203 -3.28 -12.14 -5.95
N LEU A 204 -2.12 -12.41 -5.37
CA LEU A 204 -1.47 -11.51 -4.39
C LEU A 204 -0.20 -10.88 -4.95
N PHE A 205 -0.18 -9.55 -5.04
CA PHE A 205 0.98 -8.78 -5.50
C PHE A 205 1.92 -8.41 -4.33
N LEU A 206 3.18 -8.81 -4.48
CA LEU A 206 4.31 -8.42 -3.64
C LEU A 206 5.25 -7.51 -4.44
N GLY A 207 6.12 -6.79 -3.73
CA GLY A 207 7.10 -5.90 -4.33
C GLY A 207 7.29 -4.59 -3.57
N ARG A 208 8.43 -3.95 -3.85
CA ARG A 208 8.92 -2.74 -3.18
C ARG A 208 7.90 -1.57 -3.22
N PRO A 209 7.91 -0.65 -2.25
CA PRO A 209 7.15 0.60 -2.34
C PRO A 209 7.42 1.34 -3.65
N GLY A 210 6.38 1.83 -4.32
CA GLY A 210 6.50 2.56 -5.58
C GLY A 210 6.69 1.72 -6.85
N VAL A 211 6.81 0.38 -6.77
CA VAL A 211 7.04 -0.49 -7.94
C VAL A 211 5.86 -0.54 -8.93
N GLY A 212 4.64 -0.20 -8.48
CA GLY A 212 3.44 -0.11 -9.33
C GLY A 212 2.27 -1.00 -8.93
N LYS A 213 2.32 -1.71 -7.79
CA LYS A 213 1.26 -2.64 -7.34
C LYS A 213 -0.17 -2.04 -7.43
N THR A 214 -0.37 -0.87 -6.85
CA THR A 214 -1.64 -0.12 -6.88
C THR A 214 -2.08 0.27 -8.29
N THR A 215 -1.13 0.55 -9.20
CA THR A 215 -1.43 0.83 -10.61
C THR A 215 -1.91 -0.43 -11.33
N ALA A 216 -1.26 -1.57 -11.11
CA ALA A 216 -1.66 -2.85 -11.68
C ALA A 216 -3.06 -3.28 -11.19
N ILE A 217 -3.34 -3.28 -9.88
CA ILE A 217 -4.67 -3.66 -9.38
C ILE A 217 -5.79 -2.70 -9.83
N ARG A 218 -5.47 -1.42 -10.10
CA ARG A 218 -6.41 -0.45 -10.66
C ARG A 218 -6.81 -0.83 -12.09
N GLU A 219 -5.83 -1.13 -12.95
CA GLU A 219 -6.11 -1.58 -14.31
C GLU A 219 -6.81 -2.95 -14.35
N ILE A 220 -6.40 -3.88 -13.49
CA ILE A 220 -7.06 -5.18 -13.32
C ILE A 220 -8.54 -5.00 -12.96
N ALA A 221 -8.89 -4.02 -12.12
CA ALA A 221 -10.29 -3.69 -11.82
C ALA A 221 -11.08 -3.25 -13.05
N ARG A 222 -10.46 -2.42 -13.91
CA ARG A 222 -11.03 -1.95 -15.18
C ARG A 222 -11.27 -3.11 -16.15
N THR A 223 -10.23 -3.89 -16.46
CA THR A 223 -10.34 -5.07 -17.35
C THR A 223 -11.36 -6.08 -16.83
N LEU A 224 -11.34 -6.42 -15.54
CA LEU A 224 -12.29 -7.39 -14.98
C LEU A 224 -13.74 -6.90 -15.05
N SER A 225 -14.00 -5.59 -14.91
CA SER A 225 -15.36 -5.04 -14.90
C SER A 225 -15.91 -4.69 -16.29
N ASP A 226 -15.10 -4.09 -17.17
CA ASP A 226 -15.52 -3.59 -18.48
C ASP A 226 -15.34 -4.61 -19.62
N GLU A 227 -14.26 -5.40 -19.58
CA GLU A 227 -13.93 -6.36 -20.64
C GLU A 227 -14.48 -7.74 -20.27
N LEU A 228 -14.07 -8.28 -19.12
CA LEU A 228 -14.48 -9.61 -18.63
C LEU A 228 -15.83 -9.61 -17.86
N ARG A 229 -16.50 -8.45 -17.76
CA ARG A 229 -17.88 -8.25 -17.25
C ARG A 229 -18.16 -8.86 -15.86
N LYS A 230 -17.14 -8.97 -15.01
CA LYS A 230 -17.23 -9.50 -13.64
C LYS A 230 -17.83 -8.43 -12.71
N ARG A 231 -18.57 -8.88 -11.69
CA ARG A 231 -18.95 -8.01 -10.55
C ARG A 231 -17.74 -7.77 -9.64
N VAL A 232 -16.99 -6.70 -9.92
CA VAL A 232 -15.83 -6.27 -9.13
C VAL A 232 -16.27 -5.31 -8.01
N VAL A 233 -15.79 -5.52 -6.79
CA VAL A 233 -15.86 -4.56 -5.68
C VAL A 233 -14.46 -4.26 -5.15
N ILE A 234 -14.10 -2.99 -5.06
CA ILE A 234 -12.82 -2.51 -4.53
C ILE A 234 -13.02 -2.00 -3.10
N VAL A 235 -12.21 -2.49 -2.16
CA VAL A 235 -12.10 -1.94 -0.80
C VAL A 235 -10.91 -1.00 -0.79
N ASP A 236 -11.19 0.30 -0.76
CA ASP A 236 -10.18 1.36 -0.92
C ASP A 236 -10.01 2.13 0.39
N THR A 237 -8.87 1.92 1.06
CA THR A 237 -8.58 2.50 2.38
C THR A 237 -7.88 3.85 2.29
N SER A 238 -7.07 4.06 1.26
CA SER A 238 -6.19 5.24 1.12
C SER A 238 -6.65 6.19 -0.01
N ASN A 239 -7.80 5.90 -0.65
CA ASN A 239 -8.27 6.50 -1.90
C ASN A 239 -7.23 6.39 -3.05
N GLU A 240 -6.36 5.39 -3.02
CA GLU A 240 -5.24 5.24 -3.96
C GLU A 240 -5.62 4.39 -5.19
N ILE A 241 -6.60 3.49 -5.09
CA ILE A 241 -7.09 2.74 -6.26
C ILE A 241 -8.09 3.61 -7.04
N GLY A 242 -9.18 4.03 -6.41
CA GLY A 242 -10.30 4.72 -7.05
C GLY A 242 -10.25 6.25 -7.03
N GLY A 243 -9.16 6.86 -6.56
CA GLY A 243 -9.03 8.33 -6.48
C GLY A 243 -9.87 8.96 -5.36
N ASP A 244 -9.83 10.30 -5.25
CA ASP A 244 -10.49 11.00 -4.14
C ASP A 244 -11.91 11.51 -4.46
N GLY A 245 -12.69 11.80 -3.41
CA GLY A 245 -14.11 12.16 -3.49
C GLY A 245 -15.04 10.95 -3.59
N ASP A 246 -16.36 11.18 -3.66
CA ASP A 246 -17.39 10.12 -3.65
C ASP A 246 -17.43 9.32 -4.98
N VAL A 247 -17.29 10.04 -6.11
CA VAL A 247 -17.29 9.45 -7.46
C VAL A 247 -15.90 8.85 -7.75
N PRO A 248 -15.78 7.55 -8.07
CA PRO A 248 -14.49 6.94 -8.37
C PRO A 248 -13.94 7.40 -9.72
N HIS A 249 -12.61 7.44 -9.81
CA HIS A 249 -11.84 7.70 -11.02
C HIS A 249 -12.10 6.62 -12.08
N HIS A 250 -12.29 7.02 -13.34
CA HIS A 250 -12.66 6.13 -14.44
C HIS A 250 -11.65 5.02 -14.75
N ALA A 251 -10.39 5.14 -14.28
CA ALA A 251 -9.39 4.11 -14.47
C ALA A 251 -9.65 2.80 -13.69
N ILE A 252 -10.71 2.70 -12.87
CA ILE A 252 -11.21 1.41 -12.34
C ILE A 252 -12.32 0.78 -13.20
N GLY A 253 -12.74 1.43 -14.29
CA GLY A 253 -13.85 0.98 -15.13
C GLY A 253 -15.19 0.95 -14.41
N GLY A 254 -16.05 0.01 -14.78
CA GLY A 254 -17.33 -0.26 -14.11
C GLY A 254 -17.22 -0.90 -12.71
N ALA A 255 -16.02 -1.04 -12.13
CA ALA A 255 -15.84 -1.61 -10.79
C ALA A 255 -16.50 -0.73 -9.71
N ARG A 256 -17.17 -1.37 -8.75
CA ARG A 256 -17.79 -0.66 -7.61
C ARG A 256 -16.74 -0.44 -6.52
N ARG A 257 -16.80 0.69 -5.81
CA ARG A 257 -15.89 0.99 -4.69
C ARG A 257 -16.63 1.08 -3.36
N MET A 258 -15.99 0.62 -2.29
CA MET A 258 -16.33 0.88 -0.89
C MET A 258 -15.11 1.54 -0.23
N GLN A 259 -15.29 2.75 0.30
CA GLN A 259 -14.20 3.50 0.95
C GLN A 259 -14.13 3.16 2.45
N VAL A 260 -12.93 2.90 2.97
CA VAL A 260 -12.73 2.56 4.37
C VAL A 260 -12.44 3.82 5.19
N ALA A 261 -13.41 4.31 5.95
CA ALA A 261 -13.28 5.56 6.74
C ALA A 261 -12.26 5.50 7.91
N ASP A 262 -11.67 4.33 8.18
CA ASP A 262 -10.72 4.05 9.26
C ASP A 262 -9.98 2.76 8.92
N ALA A 263 -8.68 2.84 8.62
CA ALA A 263 -7.87 1.69 8.18
C ALA A 263 -7.95 0.49 9.13
N SER A 264 -8.14 0.71 10.45
CA SER A 264 -8.31 -0.38 11.42
C SER A 264 -9.57 -1.23 11.20
N LYS A 265 -10.48 -0.80 10.31
CA LYS A 265 -11.74 -1.46 9.96
C LYS A 265 -11.75 -2.04 8.54
N GLN A 266 -10.63 -2.04 7.82
CA GLN A 266 -10.54 -2.58 6.45
C GLN A 266 -11.11 -4.00 6.35
N HIS A 267 -10.76 -4.87 7.29
CA HIS A 267 -11.30 -6.23 7.38
C HIS A 267 -12.84 -6.31 7.55
N HIS A 268 -13.47 -5.35 8.22
CA HIS A 268 -14.95 -5.31 8.32
C HIS A 268 -15.56 -4.98 6.95
N VAL A 269 -15.01 -4.00 6.23
CA VAL A 269 -15.49 -3.59 4.91
C VAL A 269 -15.27 -4.68 3.87
N MET A 270 -14.18 -5.46 3.98
CA MET A 270 -13.93 -6.65 3.14
C MET A 270 -15.03 -7.72 3.30
N ILE A 271 -15.48 -8.00 4.53
CA ILE A 271 -16.59 -8.94 4.79
C ILE A 271 -17.93 -8.34 4.33
N GLU A 272 -18.17 -7.06 4.62
CA GLU A 272 -19.39 -6.35 4.21
C GLU A 272 -19.57 -6.36 2.68
N ALA A 273 -18.50 -6.17 1.92
CA ALA A 273 -18.51 -6.23 0.46
C ALA A 273 -19.05 -7.57 -0.06
N VAL A 274 -18.66 -8.69 0.55
CA VAL A 274 -19.14 -10.01 0.14
C VAL A 274 -20.58 -10.26 0.57
N GLU A 275 -20.95 -9.85 1.79
CA GLU A 275 -22.28 -10.10 2.35
C GLU A 275 -23.38 -9.26 1.70
N ASN A 276 -23.10 -7.99 1.39
CA ASN A 276 -24.10 -7.05 0.90
C ASN A 276 -24.13 -6.87 -0.63
N HIS A 277 -23.09 -7.29 -1.37
CA HIS A 277 -22.95 -6.92 -2.80
C HIS A 277 -22.72 -8.09 -3.77
N MET A 278 -22.63 -9.34 -3.29
CA MET A 278 -22.47 -10.55 -4.13
C MET A 278 -21.39 -10.42 -5.24
N PRO A 279 -20.17 -9.93 -4.94
CA PRO A 279 -19.08 -9.80 -5.90
C PRO A 279 -18.67 -11.15 -6.48
N GLN A 280 -18.05 -11.11 -7.66
CA GLN A 280 -17.24 -12.21 -8.19
C GLN A 280 -15.76 -12.00 -7.87
N VAL A 281 -15.33 -10.74 -7.81
CA VAL A 281 -13.97 -10.34 -7.45
C VAL A 281 -14.02 -9.24 -6.38
N VAL A 282 -13.22 -9.37 -5.33
CA VAL A 282 -12.94 -8.32 -4.35
C VAL A 282 -11.49 -7.90 -4.48
N ILE A 283 -11.25 -6.59 -4.60
CA ILE A 283 -9.92 -6.00 -4.77
C ILE A 283 -9.54 -5.21 -3.51
N VAL A 284 -8.34 -5.42 -2.96
CA VAL A 284 -7.90 -4.85 -1.67
C VAL A 284 -6.42 -4.45 -1.72
N ASP A 285 -6.07 -3.20 -1.40
CA ASP A 285 -4.66 -2.80 -1.29
C ASP A 285 -4.08 -2.98 0.13
N GLU A 286 -2.75 -3.00 0.20
CA GLU A 286 -1.91 -2.89 1.40
C GLU A 286 -2.25 -3.83 2.58
N ILE A 287 -2.69 -5.06 2.31
CA ILE A 287 -2.98 -6.08 3.33
C ILE A 287 -1.80 -6.22 4.30
N GLY A 288 -2.06 -6.04 5.60
CA GLY A 288 -1.02 -5.90 6.63
C GLY A 288 -1.37 -6.46 8.02
N THR A 289 -2.65 -6.67 8.36
CA THR A 289 -3.06 -7.17 9.68
C THR A 289 -3.62 -8.59 9.67
N GLU A 290 -3.57 -9.25 10.83
CA GLU A 290 -4.11 -10.60 11.06
C GLU A 290 -5.63 -10.67 10.80
N ALA A 291 -6.33 -9.56 11.02
CA ALA A 291 -7.76 -9.42 10.77
C ALA A 291 -8.06 -9.34 9.26
N GLU A 292 -7.25 -8.61 8.47
CA GLU A 292 -7.36 -8.66 7.00
C GLU A 292 -6.99 -10.03 6.45
N ALA A 293 -5.93 -10.67 6.98
CA ALA A 293 -5.52 -12.01 6.53
C ALA A 293 -6.60 -13.07 6.82
N THR A 294 -7.22 -12.99 7.99
CA THR A 294 -8.38 -13.82 8.36
C THR A 294 -9.59 -13.52 7.46
N ALA A 295 -9.88 -12.25 7.17
CA ALA A 295 -10.94 -11.88 6.24
C ALA A 295 -10.67 -12.40 4.82
N CYS A 296 -9.42 -12.36 4.34
CA CYS A 296 -9.03 -12.94 3.04
C CYS A 296 -9.37 -14.43 2.98
N ARG A 297 -8.98 -15.21 3.99
CA ARG A 297 -9.35 -16.63 4.09
C ARG A 297 -10.87 -16.82 4.05
N THR A 298 -11.62 -16.10 4.87
CA THR A 298 -13.09 -16.19 4.92
C THR A 298 -13.78 -15.81 3.60
N ILE A 299 -13.17 -14.94 2.79
CA ILE A 299 -13.69 -14.55 1.47
C ILE A 299 -13.36 -15.61 0.40
N ALA A 300 -12.14 -16.16 0.43
CA ALA A 300 -11.74 -17.28 -0.44
C ALA A 300 -12.58 -18.54 -0.17
N GLU A 301 -12.85 -18.87 1.10
CA GLU A 301 -13.74 -19.95 1.54
C GLU A 301 -15.20 -19.78 1.02
N ARG A 302 -15.63 -18.56 0.71
CA ARG A 302 -16.93 -18.25 0.11
C ARG A 302 -16.93 -18.31 -1.43
N GLY A 303 -15.81 -18.69 -2.05
CA GLY A 303 -15.68 -18.83 -3.51
C GLY A 303 -15.63 -17.50 -4.28
N VAL A 304 -15.27 -16.40 -3.61
CA VAL A 304 -15.06 -15.09 -4.24
C VAL A 304 -13.57 -14.93 -4.56
N VAL A 305 -13.25 -14.45 -5.77
CA VAL A 305 -11.87 -14.19 -6.16
C VAL A 305 -11.35 -12.98 -5.38
N LEU A 306 -10.18 -13.11 -4.75
CA LEU A 306 -9.45 -11.99 -4.18
C LEU A 306 -8.31 -11.56 -5.10
N ILE A 307 -8.18 -10.27 -5.32
CA ILE A 307 -6.96 -9.69 -5.87
C ILE A 307 -6.48 -8.63 -4.90
N GLY A 308 -5.20 -8.60 -4.57
CA GLY A 308 -4.72 -7.58 -3.65
C GLY A 308 -3.21 -7.47 -3.58
N THR A 309 -2.74 -6.61 -2.69
CA THR A 309 -1.30 -6.42 -2.43
C THR A 309 -1.03 -6.58 -0.94
N ALA A 310 0.19 -7.00 -0.60
CA ALA A 310 0.60 -7.15 0.79
C ALA A 310 1.98 -6.54 1.07
N HIS A 311 2.26 -6.34 2.36
CA HIS A 311 3.55 -5.89 2.86
C HIS A 311 4.63 -6.98 2.76
N GLY A 312 5.31 -7.05 1.61
CA GLY A 312 6.46 -7.91 1.36
C GLY A 312 7.11 -7.61 0.01
N CYS A 313 8.37 -7.99 -0.16
CA CYS A 313 9.06 -7.95 -1.47
C CYS A 313 9.10 -9.33 -2.13
N PHE A 314 9.17 -10.39 -1.30
CA PHE A 314 9.33 -11.79 -1.70
C PHE A 314 8.40 -12.71 -0.88
N LEU A 315 8.07 -13.87 -1.41
CA LEU A 315 7.23 -14.90 -0.82
C LEU A 315 7.80 -15.37 0.53
N GLU A 316 9.12 -15.46 0.68
CA GLU A 316 9.78 -15.75 1.96
C GLU A 316 9.45 -14.74 3.06
N ASN A 317 9.11 -13.49 2.71
CA ASN A 317 8.66 -12.50 3.69
C ASN A 317 7.29 -12.88 4.27
N LEU A 318 6.37 -13.43 3.46
CA LEU A 318 5.06 -13.90 3.94
C LEU A 318 5.19 -15.19 4.75
N ILE A 319 6.01 -16.15 4.27
CA ILE A 319 6.27 -17.42 4.98
C ILE A 319 6.78 -17.15 6.41
N LYS A 320 7.70 -16.19 6.56
CA LYS A 320 8.32 -15.82 7.84
C LYS A 320 7.47 -14.86 8.69
N ASN A 321 6.39 -14.27 8.16
CA ASN A 321 5.57 -13.29 8.87
C ASN A 321 4.35 -13.98 9.52
N PRO A 322 4.28 -14.11 10.86
CA PRO A 322 3.18 -14.82 11.52
C PRO A 322 1.80 -14.16 11.31
N THR A 323 1.76 -12.87 10.97
CA THR A 323 0.53 -12.11 10.70
C THR A 323 -0.03 -12.39 9.30
N LEU A 324 0.85 -12.63 8.31
CA LEU A 324 0.47 -12.74 6.89
C LEU A 324 0.72 -14.13 6.28
N THR A 325 1.36 -15.05 7.00
CA THR A 325 1.59 -16.44 6.57
C THR A 325 0.29 -17.15 6.14
N ASP A 326 -0.84 -16.82 6.78
CA ASP A 326 -2.15 -17.38 6.47
C ASP A 326 -2.67 -17.02 5.07
N LEU A 327 -2.16 -15.96 4.43
CA LEU A 327 -2.46 -15.64 3.02
C LEU A 327 -1.95 -16.73 2.07
N VAL A 328 -0.80 -17.32 2.42
CA VAL A 328 -0.07 -18.35 1.63
C VAL A 328 -0.27 -19.76 2.20
N GLY A 329 -1.37 -19.97 2.93
CA GLY A 329 -1.81 -21.27 3.45
C GLY A 329 -1.43 -21.52 4.92
N GLY A 330 -0.68 -20.59 5.52
CA GLY A 330 -0.22 -20.62 6.90
C GLY A 330 0.83 -21.69 7.15
N VAL A 331 1.83 -21.43 7.99
CA VAL A 331 2.85 -22.43 8.37
C VAL A 331 2.61 -22.96 9.78
N SER A 332 2.84 -24.25 10.00
CA SER A 332 2.85 -24.88 11.33
C SER A 332 4.00 -25.89 11.45
N SER A 333 4.49 -26.10 12.67
CA SER A 333 5.32 -27.27 12.98
C SER A 333 4.40 -28.49 13.18
N VAL A 334 4.77 -29.60 12.56
CA VAL A 334 4.08 -30.89 12.64
C VAL A 334 5.07 -31.94 13.15
N THR A 335 4.67 -32.70 14.17
CA THR A 335 5.47 -33.80 14.72
C THR A 335 5.14 -35.10 14.02
N LEU A 336 6.02 -35.52 13.11
CA LEU A 336 5.99 -36.82 12.43
C LEU A 336 6.32 -37.96 13.42
N GLY A 337 5.68 -39.11 13.20
CA GLY A 337 6.03 -40.35 13.90
C GLY A 337 7.39 -40.93 13.48
N ASP A 338 7.99 -41.75 14.34
CA ASP A 338 9.34 -42.32 14.17
C ASP A 338 9.58 -43.07 12.85
N GLU A 339 8.53 -43.68 12.28
CA GLU A 339 8.61 -44.38 10.99
C GLU A 339 8.56 -43.40 9.81
N GLU A 340 7.67 -42.40 9.88
CA GLU A 340 7.51 -41.38 8.83
C GLU A 340 8.72 -40.42 8.76
N ALA A 341 9.24 -39.98 9.92
CA ALA A 341 10.47 -39.19 9.97
C ALA A 341 11.67 -39.95 9.40
N ARG A 342 11.76 -41.27 9.66
CA ARG A 342 12.79 -42.15 9.07
C ARG A 342 12.57 -42.35 7.56
N SER A 343 11.32 -42.47 7.12
CA SER A 343 10.93 -42.61 5.71
C SER A 343 11.34 -41.37 4.89
N ARG A 344 11.04 -40.17 5.40
CA ARG A 344 11.39 -38.89 4.76
C ARG A 344 12.86 -38.48 4.96
N GLY A 345 13.59 -39.11 5.87
CA GLY A 345 14.95 -38.73 6.24
C GLY A 345 15.05 -37.41 7.02
N THR A 346 13.97 -36.98 7.66
CA THR A 346 13.85 -35.67 8.33
C THR A 346 13.97 -35.78 9.86
N GLN A 347 14.04 -34.63 10.53
CA GLN A 347 13.76 -34.55 11.96
C GLN A 347 12.30 -34.91 12.25
N LYS A 348 11.97 -35.20 13.51
CA LYS A 348 10.58 -35.48 13.93
C LYS A 348 9.67 -34.27 13.80
N SER A 349 10.17 -33.06 14.00
CA SER A 349 9.44 -31.81 13.74
C SER A 349 9.78 -31.29 12.34
N VAL A 350 8.76 -31.09 11.50
CA VAL A 350 8.89 -30.51 10.15
C VAL A 350 7.90 -29.34 10.03
N LEU A 351 8.26 -28.30 9.26
CA LEU A 351 7.32 -27.24 8.93
C LEU A 351 6.49 -27.65 7.71
N GLU A 352 5.17 -27.62 7.83
CA GLU A 352 4.21 -27.90 6.76
C GLU A 352 3.15 -26.78 6.69
N ARG A 353 2.45 -26.64 5.56
CA ARG A 353 1.33 -25.70 5.46
C ARG A 353 0.12 -26.17 6.27
N LYS A 354 -0.64 -25.22 6.84
CA LYS A 354 -1.91 -25.50 7.56
C LYS A 354 -3.02 -25.89 6.59
N GLY A 355 -2.98 -25.42 5.34
CA GLY A 355 -4.00 -25.66 4.34
C GLY A 355 -3.69 -25.06 2.96
N PRO A 356 -4.69 -25.00 2.04
CA PRO A 356 -4.54 -24.30 0.77
C PRO A 356 -4.34 -22.79 1.01
N PRO A 357 -3.58 -22.10 0.14
CA PRO A 357 -3.43 -20.64 0.22
C PRO A 357 -4.73 -19.92 -0.13
N ALA A 358 -4.98 -18.78 0.51
CA ALA A 358 -6.06 -17.87 0.11
C ALA A 358 -5.79 -17.24 -1.27
N PHE A 359 -4.51 -17.15 -1.64
CA PHE A 359 -4.02 -16.70 -2.93
C PHE A 359 -3.15 -17.80 -3.58
N PRO A 360 -3.71 -18.64 -4.48
CA PRO A 360 -2.94 -19.70 -5.14
C PRO A 360 -1.87 -19.15 -6.09
N ILE A 361 -2.00 -17.90 -6.54
CA ILE A 361 -0.97 -17.19 -7.28
C ILE A 361 -0.42 -16.03 -6.45
N VAL A 362 0.90 -16.01 -6.25
CA VAL A 362 1.66 -14.85 -5.75
C VAL A 362 2.49 -14.29 -6.90
N ILE A 363 2.48 -12.97 -7.06
CA ILE A 363 3.25 -12.26 -8.09
C ILE A 363 4.19 -11.27 -7.43
N GLU A 364 5.50 -11.48 -7.60
CA GLU A 364 6.53 -10.58 -7.10
C GLU A 364 6.94 -9.58 -8.19
N MET A 365 6.54 -8.32 -8.05
CA MET A 365 6.98 -7.24 -8.93
C MET A 365 8.41 -6.84 -8.56
N ARG A 366 9.40 -7.32 -9.34
CA ARG A 366 10.81 -6.86 -9.24
C ARG A 366 10.91 -5.42 -9.72
N ASP A 367 10.34 -5.15 -10.89
CA ASP A 367 10.12 -3.84 -11.48
C ASP A 367 8.83 -3.85 -12.34
N ARG A 368 8.41 -2.70 -12.88
CA ARG A 368 7.23 -2.55 -13.73
C ARG A 368 7.16 -3.54 -14.89
N GLY A 369 8.30 -3.85 -15.51
CA GLY A 369 8.41 -4.80 -16.64
C GLY A 369 8.88 -6.22 -16.27
N ALA A 370 9.16 -6.51 -15.00
CA ALA A 370 9.77 -7.78 -14.56
C ALA A 370 9.04 -8.36 -13.35
N TRP A 371 8.18 -9.35 -13.58
CA TRP A 371 7.30 -9.95 -12.57
C TRP A 371 7.61 -11.45 -12.42
N VAL A 372 7.58 -11.98 -11.20
CA VAL A 372 7.78 -13.42 -10.93
C VAL A 372 6.47 -14.02 -10.45
N ALA A 373 5.88 -14.93 -11.21
CA ALA A 373 4.65 -15.64 -10.83
C ALA A 373 4.99 -17.00 -10.18
N HIS A 374 4.38 -17.24 -9.03
CA HIS A 374 4.48 -18.48 -8.26
C HIS A 374 3.13 -19.20 -8.26
N ASP A 375 3.15 -20.53 -8.44
CA ASP A 375 2.18 -21.35 -7.71
C ASP A 375 2.56 -21.27 -6.23
N THR A 376 1.67 -20.70 -5.42
CA THR A 376 1.93 -20.45 -3.99
C THR A 376 2.02 -21.75 -3.21
N ALA A 377 1.27 -22.79 -3.57
CA ALA A 377 1.25 -24.06 -2.85
C ALA A 377 2.56 -24.82 -3.06
N GLU A 378 2.98 -25.01 -4.31
CA GLU A 378 4.26 -25.66 -4.63
C GLU A 378 5.46 -24.82 -4.17
N SER A 379 5.40 -23.49 -4.31
CA SER A 379 6.51 -22.62 -3.92
C SER A 379 6.75 -22.61 -2.41
N VAL A 380 5.69 -22.49 -1.61
CA VAL A 380 5.83 -22.53 -0.14
C VAL A 380 6.32 -23.90 0.31
N ASP A 381 5.77 -25.00 -0.23
CA ASP A 381 6.19 -26.35 0.18
C ASP A 381 7.67 -26.62 -0.16
N ALA A 382 8.15 -26.18 -1.33
CA ALA A 382 9.57 -26.26 -1.68
C ALA A 382 10.44 -25.44 -0.72
N LEU A 383 10.07 -24.19 -0.44
CA LEU A 383 10.83 -23.29 0.44
C LEU A 383 10.88 -23.79 1.89
N LEU A 384 9.79 -24.38 2.41
CA LEU A 384 9.75 -24.96 3.76
C LEU A 384 10.73 -26.13 3.95
N VAL A 385 11.04 -26.88 2.87
CA VAL A 385 12.06 -27.94 2.87
C VAL A 385 13.42 -27.49 2.32
N ASN A 386 13.67 -26.18 2.21
CA ASN A 386 14.89 -25.56 1.69
C ASN A 386 15.26 -26.01 0.25
N LYS A 387 14.26 -26.29 -0.59
CA LYS A 387 14.42 -26.47 -2.03
C LYS A 387 14.13 -25.17 -2.76
N VAL A 388 14.79 -24.97 -3.90
CA VAL A 388 14.47 -23.87 -4.82
C VAL A 388 13.15 -24.21 -5.54
N PRO A 389 12.13 -23.34 -5.48
CA PRO A 389 10.90 -23.54 -6.24
C PRO A 389 11.09 -23.27 -7.73
N LYS A 390 10.25 -23.88 -8.55
CA LYS A 390 10.02 -23.44 -9.93
C LYS A 390 9.12 -22.20 -9.91
N VAL A 391 9.39 -21.25 -10.80
CA VAL A 391 8.60 -20.04 -10.98
C VAL A 391 8.51 -19.69 -12.46
N GLN A 392 7.54 -18.85 -12.81
CA GLN A 392 7.43 -18.28 -14.15
C GLN A 392 7.86 -16.81 -14.10
N LEU A 393 9.02 -16.53 -14.67
CA LEU A 393 9.51 -15.17 -14.89
C LEU A 393 8.77 -14.58 -16.09
N ARG A 394 8.18 -13.40 -15.91
CA ARG A 394 7.44 -12.66 -16.94
C ARG A 394 8.13 -11.33 -17.18
N LEU A 395 8.59 -11.12 -18.41
CA LEU A 395 9.44 -10.00 -18.81
C LEU A 395 8.86 -9.30 -20.03
N ARG A 396 8.59 -8.00 -19.89
CA ARG A 396 8.20 -7.14 -21.01
C ARG A 396 9.43 -6.55 -21.71
N ASP A 397 9.49 -6.69 -23.02
CA ASP A 397 10.48 -6.01 -23.86
C ASP A 397 10.25 -4.47 -23.80
N PRO A 398 11.30 -3.65 -23.56
CA PRO A 398 11.15 -2.20 -23.46
C PRO A 398 11.03 -1.46 -24.82
N VAL A 399 11.15 -2.16 -25.95
CA VAL A 399 11.20 -1.61 -27.31
C VAL A 399 9.88 -1.84 -28.06
N ASP A 400 9.43 -3.10 -28.18
CA ASP A 400 8.15 -3.43 -28.84
C ASP A 400 6.97 -3.61 -27.86
N GLY A 401 7.27 -3.90 -26.59
CA GLY A 401 6.27 -4.10 -25.54
C GLY A 401 5.75 -5.53 -25.42
N GLU A 402 6.28 -6.52 -26.16
CA GLU A 402 5.85 -7.92 -26.02
C GLU A 402 6.18 -8.50 -24.63
N VAL A 403 5.34 -9.43 -24.16
CA VAL A 403 5.51 -10.10 -22.86
C VAL A 403 6.02 -11.53 -23.08
N THR A 404 7.27 -11.76 -22.71
CA THR A 404 7.89 -13.09 -22.66
C THR A 404 7.60 -13.78 -21.33
N MET A 405 7.36 -15.08 -21.35
CA MET A 405 7.12 -15.91 -20.16
C MET A 405 8.06 -17.12 -20.15
N LEU A 406 8.81 -17.29 -19.06
CA LEU A 406 9.91 -18.24 -18.94
C LEU A 406 9.79 -19.05 -17.64
N GLU A 407 9.70 -20.39 -17.73
CA GLU A 407 9.87 -21.25 -16.56
C GLU A 407 11.34 -21.28 -16.12
N CYS A 408 11.61 -21.05 -14.84
CA CYS A 408 12.96 -21.09 -14.28
C CYS A 408 13.00 -21.55 -12.82
N ALA A 409 14.22 -21.81 -12.32
CA ALA A 409 14.46 -21.96 -10.89
C ALA A 409 14.54 -20.56 -10.24
N TYR A 410 13.85 -20.38 -9.12
CA TYR A 410 13.70 -19.05 -8.48
C TYR A 410 15.03 -18.38 -8.09
N ASP A 411 16.08 -19.15 -7.78
CA ASP A 411 17.40 -18.62 -7.45
C ASP A 411 18.14 -18.01 -8.66
N GLN A 412 17.77 -18.42 -9.88
CA GLN A 412 18.29 -17.96 -11.18
C GLN A 412 17.57 -16.74 -11.74
N VAL A 413 16.42 -16.34 -11.20
CA VAL A 413 15.57 -15.24 -11.70
C VAL A 413 16.37 -13.96 -11.99
N GLU A 414 17.18 -13.50 -11.03
CA GLU A 414 17.97 -12.27 -11.18
C GLU A 414 18.98 -12.37 -12.34
N ALA A 415 19.57 -13.55 -12.56
CA ALA A 415 20.50 -13.78 -13.66
C ALA A 415 19.79 -13.79 -15.02
N GLN A 416 18.55 -14.31 -15.09
CA GLN A 416 17.75 -14.27 -16.32
C GLN A 416 17.29 -12.84 -16.66
N ILE A 417 16.85 -12.06 -15.67
CA ILE A 417 16.51 -10.64 -15.85
C ILE A 417 17.72 -9.88 -16.42
N LEU A 418 18.91 -10.03 -15.81
CA LEU A 418 20.13 -9.39 -16.28
C LEU A 418 20.54 -9.85 -17.68
N ALA A 419 20.46 -11.15 -17.98
CA ALA A 419 20.79 -11.70 -19.29
C ALA A 419 19.89 -11.17 -20.41
N GLN A 420 18.58 -11.00 -20.15
CA GLN A 420 17.65 -10.45 -21.13
C GLN A 420 17.91 -8.94 -21.35
N MET A 421 18.07 -8.16 -20.27
CA MET A 421 18.44 -6.73 -20.38
C MET A 421 19.76 -6.49 -21.15
N ALA A 422 20.73 -7.41 -21.01
CA ALA A 422 22.00 -7.34 -21.75
C ALA A 422 21.83 -7.58 -23.26
N GLN A 423 20.88 -8.43 -23.68
CA GLN A 423 20.66 -8.73 -25.10
C GLN A 423 20.16 -7.51 -25.88
N HIS A 424 19.13 -6.80 -25.36
CA HIS A 424 18.63 -5.57 -26.00
C HIS A 424 19.67 -4.42 -25.97
N SER A 425 20.54 -4.39 -24.96
CA SER A 425 21.65 -3.42 -24.88
C SER A 425 22.75 -3.68 -25.92
N GLY A 426 22.96 -4.93 -26.31
CA GLY A 426 24.05 -5.34 -27.21
C GLY A 426 23.82 -5.00 -28.69
N ASP A 427 22.58 -4.95 -29.16
CA ASP A 427 22.30 -4.75 -30.59
C ASP A 427 22.51 -3.30 -31.07
N SER A 428 22.55 -2.35 -30.13
CA SER A 428 22.91 -0.94 -30.41
C SER A 428 24.42 -0.67 -30.44
N SER A 429 25.29 -1.64 -30.14
CA SER A 429 26.71 -1.37 -29.82
C SER A 429 27.72 -2.40 -30.36
N ARG A 430 27.46 -3.00 -31.54
CA ARG A 430 28.38 -3.94 -32.21
C ARG A 430 29.65 -3.29 -32.80
N SER A 431 30.51 -2.74 -31.94
CA SER A 431 31.92 -2.47 -32.26
C SER A 431 32.83 -2.56 -31.03
N SER A 432 33.93 -3.32 -31.16
CA SER A 432 35.16 -3.27 -30.35
C SER A 432 35.24 -4.06 -29.03
N SER A 433 35.91 -5.21 -29.15
CA SER A 433 36.90 -5.80 -28.21
C SER A 433 36.50 -6.29 -26.81
N ASN A 434 36.56 -7.63 -26.69
CA ASN A 434 36.69 -8.46 -25.49
C ASN A 434 37.50 -7.87 -24.31
N THR A 435 36.84 -7.68 -23.16
CA THR A 435 37.42 -7.89 -21.81
C THR A 435 36.30 -8.24 -20.82
N ALA A 436 35.65 -9.39 -21.01
CA ALA A 436 34.53 -9.84 -20.19
C ALA A 436 34.68 -11.33 -19.85
N SER A 437 35.45 -11.62 -18.78
CA SER A 437 35.58 -12.98 -18.21
C SER A 437 36.13 -12.96 -16.77
N GLN A 438 35.95 -11.86 -16.04
CA GLN A 438 36.40 -11.67 -14.64
C GLN A 438 35.42 -10.81 -13.81
N GLU A 439 34.60 -9.96 -14.43
CA GLU A 439 33.63 -9.13 -13.71
C GLU A 439 32.36 -9.92 -13.30
N GLU A 440 31.91 -10.87 -14.13
CA GLU A 440 30.70 -11.67 -13.87
C GLU A 440 30.77 -12.43 -12.53
N ASP A 441 31.89 -13.11 -12.25
CA ASP A 441 32.12 -13.82 -10.98
C ASP A 441 32.07 -12.87 -9.77
N THR A 442 32.56 -11.64 -9.91
CA THR A 442 32.60 -10.67 -8.79
C THR A 442 31.23 -10.07 -8.49
N LEU A 443 30.40 -9.84 -9.51
CA LEU A 443 29.02 -9.37 -9.34
C LEU A 443 28.10 -10.49 -8.80
N ALA A 444 28.27 -11.73 -9.27
CA ALA A 444 27.59 -12.90 -8.70
C ALA A 444 27.98 -13.11 -7.22
N ALA A 445 29.26 -12.97 -6.88
CA ALA A 445 29.74 -13.03 -5.49
C ALA A 445 29.17 -11.90 -4.62
N ALA A 446 29.04 -10.67 -5.13
CA ALA A 446 28.44 -9.56 -4.40
C ALA A 446 26.94 -9.80 -4.13
N ALA A 447 26.19 -10.33 -5.10
CA ALA A 447 24.79 -10.72 -4.90
C ALA A 447 24.65 -11.87 -3.88
N ALA A 448 25.55 -12.85 -3.90
CA ALA A 448 25.59 -13.92 -2.91
C ALA A 448 25.95 -13.40 -1.49
N GLN A 449 26.84 -12.41 -1.38
CA GLN A 449 27.16 -11.75 -0.11
C GLN A 449 25.96 -10.97 0.45
N LEU A 450 25.18 -10.29 -0.39
CA LEU A 450 23.93 -9.65 0.06
C LEU A 450 22.91 -10.69 0.59
N ARG A 451 22.84 -11.88 -0.01
CA ARG A 451 22.01 -13.00 0.49
C ARG A 451 22.54 -13.63 1.80
N SER A 452 23.83 -13.54 2.12
CA SER A 452 24.39 -14.11 3.36
C SER A 452 24.25 -13.18 4.58
N HIS A 453 24.29 -11.86 4.39
CA HIS A 453 24.14 -10.89 5.49
C HIS A 453 22.72 -10.87 6.11
N SER A 454 21.72 -11.43 5.43
CA SER A 454 20.37 -11.64 5.99
C SER A 454 20.23 -12.84 6.95
N ASN A 455 21.30 -13.61 7.20
CA ASN A 455 21.25 -14.83 8.03
C ASN A 455 21.99 -14.74 9.39
N SER A 456 22.60 -13.60 9.76
CA SER A 456 23.28 -13.44 11.06
C SER A 456 22.32 -12.95 12.15
N SER A 457 21.92 -13.83 13.07
CA SER A 457 20.94 -13.53 14.13
C SER A 457 21.57 -13.02 15.45
N SER A 458 22.40 -11.97 15.37
CA SER A 458 22.63 -11.04 16.49
C SER A 458 23.14 -9.68 15.98
N ILE A 459 22.87 -8.62 16.74
CA ILE A 459 23.47 -7.29 16.53
C ILE A 459 24.97 -7.32 16.84
N ASP A 460 25.41 -8.17 17.76
CA ASP A 460 26.81 -8.26 18.20
C ASP A 460 27.76 -8.72 17.08
N ASP A 461 27.33 -9.69 16.26
CA ASP A 461 28.11 -10.17 15.11
C ASP A 461 28.30 -9.07 14.04
N LEU A 462 27.30 -8.19 13.88
CA LEU A 462 27.36 -7.04 12.98
C LEU A 462 28.36 -5.99 13.48
N VAL A 463 28.41 -5.74 14.80
CA VAL A 463 29.43 -4.88 15.42
C VAL A 463 30.82 -5.51 15.27
N ALA A 464 30.93 -6.82 15.48
CA ALA A 464 32.19 -7.55 15.35
C ALA A 464 32.70 -7.62 13.90
N SER A 465 31.84 -7.64 12.87
CA SER A 465 32.28 -7.58 11.47
C SER A 465 32.81 -6.18 11.09
N VAL A 466 32.08 -5.12 11.44
CA VAL A 466 32.48 -3.71 11.20
C VAL A 466 33.81 -3.36 11.87
N LEU A 467 34.07 -3.88 13.08
CA LEU A 467 35.36 -3.70 13.76
C LEU A 467 36.52 -4.47 13.09
N ARG A 468 36.24 -5.59 12.40
CA ARG A 468 37.27 -6.37 11.66
C ARG A 468 37.65 -5.73 10.32
N THR A 469 36.76 -4.97 9.69
CA THR A 469 37.06 -4.19 8.47
C THR A 469 37.87 -2.91 8.72
N GLY A 470 38.16 -2.57 9.98
CA GLY A 470 38.68 -1.27 10.39
C GLY A 470 40.07 -1.26 11.03
N SER A 471 41.03 -2.06 10.58
CA SER A 471 42.40 -2.01 11.12
C SER A 471 43.53 -2.28 10.11
N SER A 472 44.24 -1.20 9.74
CA SER A 472 45.61 -1.27 9.21
C SER A 472 46.50 -0.31 10.01
N SER A 473 47.62 -0.83 10.52
CA SER A 473 48.72 -0.11 11.18
C SER A 473 48.38 0.86 12.34
N SER A 474 48.58 0.41 13.58
CA SER A 474 49.67 0.93 14.44
C SER A 474 49.78 0.15 15.77
N SER A 475 50.97 0.18 16.38
CA SER A 475 51.41 -0.65 17.51
C SER A 475 50.96 -0.15 18.89
N GLY A 476 50.59 -1.05 19.82
CA GLY A 476 50.45 -0.71 21.24
C GLY A 476 50.03 -1.87 22.17
N SER A 477 51.01 -2.46 22.87
CA SER A 477 50.93 -3.21 24.15
C SER A 477 49.69 -4.04 24.55
N ASN A 478 49.93 -5.32 24.89
CA ASN A 478 48.95 -6.30 25.39
C ASN A 478 48.13 -5.85 26.63
N TYR A 479 46.85 -6.25 26.64
CA TYR A 479 46.14 -6.74 27.84
C TYR A 479 45.21 -7.89 27.41
N SER A 480 45.16 -9.00 28.17
CA SER A 480 44.47 -10.23 27.78
C SER A 480 42.97 -10.19 28.09
N LEU A 481 42.13 -10.21 27.05
CA LEU A 481 40.66 -10.15 27.16
C LEU A 481 40.02 -11.50 27.57
N GLN A 482 40.76 -12.37 28.26
CA GLN A 482 40.30 -13.69 28.70
C GLN A 482 39.92 -13.72 30.19
N ASP A 483 40.48 -12.83 31.01
CA ASP A 483 40.23 -12.78 32.46
C ASP A 483 38.93 -12.03 32.84
N ALA A 484 38.20 -11.48 31.86
CA ALA A 484 36.99 -10.67 32.06
C ALA A 484 35.66 -11.45 31.96
N LEU A 485 35.69 -12.73 31.60
CA LEU A 485 34.49 -13.54 31.33
C LEU A 485 34.06 -14.41 32.53
N ALA A 486 34.10 -13.84 33.74
CA ALA A 486 33.82 -14.54 35.00
C ALA A 486 32.64 -13.92 35.78
N GLY A 487 31.41 -14.20 35.32
CA GLY A 487 30.22 -14.24 36.18
C GLY A 487 29.58 -12.91 36.61
N ALA A 488 28.80 -12.30 35.71
CA ALA A 488 27.66 -11.45 36.07
C ALA A 488 26.59 -11.52 34.97
N GLU A 489 25.32 -11.61 35.32
CA GLU A 489 24.21 -11.39 34.39
C GLU A 489 24.10 -9.87 34.15
N LEU A 490 24.24 -9.44 32.89
CA LEU A 490 24.14 -8.03 32.51
C LEU A 490 22.70 -7.71 32.10
N ASP A 491 22.04 -6.83 32.86
CA ASP A 491 20.74 -6.27 32.48
C ASP A 491 20.91 -5.40 31.21
N PRO A 492 20.18 -5.67 30.11
CA PRO A 492 20.23 -4.86 28.88
C PRO A 492 19.90 -3.37 29.06
N MET A 493 19.39 -2.96 30.22
CA MET A 493 19.03 -1.57 30.55
C MET A 493 19.98 -0.91 31.58
N ASP A 494 21.02 -1.58 32.09
CA ASP A 494 21.97 -1.00 33.07
C ASP A 494 22.65 0.28 32.56
N TRP A 495 22.90 0.37 31.25
CA TRP A 495 23.45 1.58 30.63
C TRP A 495 22.55 2.80 30.81
N LEU A 496 21.24 2.61 30.99
CA LEU A 496 20.26 3.70 31.16
C LEU A 496 20.29 4.30 32.57
N GLU A 497 20.69 3.53 33.60
CA GLU A 497 20.93 4.05 34.95
C GLU A 497 22.06 5.08 34.95
N ARG A 498 23.10 4.88 34.13
CA ARG A 498 24.32 5.70 34.09
C ARG A 498 24.08 7.15 33.63
N PHE A 499 22.99 7.41 32.90
CA PHE A 499 22.59 8.75 32.48
C PHE A 499 21.80 9.53 33.54
N LYS A 500 21.44 8.91 34.68
CA LYS A 500 20.69 9.59 35.75
C LYS A 500 21.58 10.53 36.57
N GLY A 501 21.56 11.81 36.22
CA GLY A 501 22.20 12.89 36.98
C GLY A 501 23.44 13.50 36.34
N LEU A 502 23.87 12.99 35.18
CA LEU A 502 24.85 13.65 34.33
C LEU A 502 24.28 14.98 33.79
N ASN A 503 25.15 15.96 33.56
CA ASN A 503 24.77 17.17 32.81
C ASN A 503 24.80 16.93 31.29
N GLU A 504 24.25 17.88 30.52
CA GLU A 504 24.07 17.75 29.07
C GLU A 504 25.39 17.54 28.30
N ALA A 505 26.51 18.09 28.79
CA ALA A 505 27.82 17.89 28.16
C ALA A 505 28.39 16.49 28.44
N GLU A 506 28.28 16.01 29.69
CA GLU A 506 28.68 14.65 30.09
C GLU A 506 27.85 13.59 29.35
N ALA A 507 26.53 13.78 29.26
CA ALA A 507 25.64 12.88 28.53
C ALA A 507 25.97 12.83 27.03
N LEU A 508 26.28 13.95 26.40
CA LEU A 508 26.74 13.97 25.00
C LEU A 508 28.10 13.27 24.82
N GLN A 509 28.98 13.32 25.82
CA GLN A 509 30.29 12.67 25.78
C GLN A 509 30.18 11.14 25.92
N GLU A 510 29.31 10.64 26.80
CA GLU A 510 28.97 9.21 26.90
C GLU A 510 28.27 8.71 25.61
N LEU A 511 27.31 9.46 25.06
CA LEU A 511 26.64 9.12 23.79
C LEU A 511 27.61 9.06 22.60
N ALA A 512 28.67 9.88 22.61
CA ALA A 512 29.74 9.82 21.64
C ALA A 512 30.66 8.59 21.86
N ALA A 513 30.95 8.22 23.11
CA ALA A 513 31.76 7.06 23.45
C ALA A 513 31.11 5.74 22.98
N ILE A 514 29.79 5.61 23.12
CA ILE A 514 29.02 4.46 22.58
C ILE A 514 28.67 4.58 21.08
N LYS A 515 29.27 5.56 20.36
CA LYS A 515 29.10 5.80 18.91
C LYS A 515 27.65 6.05 18.46
N TYR A 516 26.75 6.49 19.34
CA TYR A 516 25.34 6.69 19.02
C TYR A 516 25.10 7.90 18.07
N LEU A 517 26.02 8.86 18.06
CA LEU A 517 25.98 10.02 17.17
C LEU A 517 26.82 9.79 15.90
N GLY A 518 26.13 9.49 14.79
CA GLY A 518 26.73 9.36 13.46
C GLY A 518 27.46 10.63 13.01
N GLY A 519 28.58 10.46 12.31
CA GLY A 519 29.60 11.52 12.17
C GLY A 519 29.28 12.66 11.19
N GLN A 520 28.97 13.84 11.73
CA GLN A 520 29.31 15.15 11.12
C GLN A 520 29.70 16.22 12.18
N ALA A 521 30.53 15.85 13.15
CA ALA A 521 31.05 16.76 14.19
C ALA A 521 32.24 17.61 13.69
N GLY A 522 32.06 18.37 12.59
CA GLY A 522 33.17 18.95 11.82
C GLY A 522 33.27 20.48 11.75
N LEU A 523 32.36 21.26 12.33
CA LEU A 523 32.37 22.73 12.15
C LEU A 523 31.65 23.57 13.24
N LEU A 524 31.96 23.33 14.52
CA LEU A 524 31.53 24.22 15.62
C LEU A 524 32.73 24.73 16.44
N ARG A 525 33.15 25.98 16.19
CA ARG A 525 34.02 26.72 17.11
C ARG A 525 33.17 27.40 18.19
N PRO A 526 33.55 27.35 19.48
CA PRO A 526 32.84 28.09 20.51
C PRO A 526 33.01 29.61 20.31
N ARG A 527 31.92 30.37 20.44
CA ARG A 527 31.98 31.84 20.53
C ARG A 527 32.01 32.26 22.01
N ALA A 528 32.76 33.32 22.29
CA ALA A 528 33.20 33.64 23.64
C ALA A 528 32.09 34.15 24.58
N SER A 529 32.40 34.12 25.88
CA SER A 529 31.56 34.56 26.99
C SER A 529 31.14 36.02 26.93
N GLY A 530 29.87 36.27 27.28
CA GLY A 530 29.33 37.59 27.61
C GLY A 530 28.26 37.42 28.69
N GLY A 531 28.52 37.91 29.90
CA GLY A 531 27.63 37.75 31.05
C GLY A 531 26.74 38.96 31.33
N PHE A 532 26.04 38.90 32.48
CA PHE A 532 25.06 39.87 32.97
C PHE A 532 23.76 39.96 32.15
N GLY A 533 22.58 40.17 32.74
CA GLY A 533 22.26 40.27 34.16
C GLY A 533 20.98 41.07 34.39
N TYR A 534 19.85 40.40 34.64
CA TYR A 534 18.54 41.08 34.75
C TYR A 534 18.34 41.76 36.11
N GLY A 535 18.68 43.05 36.16
CA GLY A 535 18.20 43.97 37.21
C GLY A 535 16.69 44.24 37.08
N ALA A 536 16.06 44.65 38.18
CA ALA A 536 14.62 44.91 38.26
C ALA A 536 14.30 46.39 38.56
N ARG A 537 13.00 46.75 38.48
CA ARG A 537 12.35 48.04 38.83
C ARG A 537 12.32 49.11 37.70
N PRO A 538 11.43 50.14 37.79
CA PRO A 538 10.03 50.10 38.24
C PRO A 538 9.07 51.02 37.43
N GLY A 539 7.77 50.96 37.77
CA GLY A 539 6.78 52.02 37.48
C GLY A 539 5.80 51.69 36.35
N SER A 540 4.60 52.28 36.31
CA SER A 540 3.93 53.18 37.27
C SER A 540 2.41 52.96 37.22
N ALA A 541 1.67 53.47 38.21
CA ALA A 541 0.22 53.25 38.33
C ALA A 541 -0.57 54.57 38.34
N VAL A 542 -1.70 54.58 37.63
CA VAL A 542 -2.82 55.54 37.79
C VAL A 542 -4.12 54.73 37.69
N ALA A 543 -5.18 55.15 38.38
CA ALA A 543 -6.39 54.35 38.62
C ALA A 543 -7.67 54.94 38.02
N ALA A 544 -8.72 54.12 37.89
CA ALA A 544 -10.10 54.48 38.27
C ALA A 544 -11.04 53.25 38.37
N SER A 545 -11.96 53.29 39.35
CA SER A 545 -13.29 52.64 39.48
C SER A 545 -13.72 51.47 38.57
N GLY A 546 -14.34 50.38 39.07
CA GLY A 546 -14.71 50.05 40.46
C GLY A 546 -15.82 48.98 40.62
N SER A 547 -16.27 48.76 41.87
CA SER A 547 -17.60 48.21 42.24
C SER A 547 -17.96 46.72 42.02
N SER A 548 -17.23 45.83 42.72
CA SER A 548 -17.79 44.86 43.71
C SER A 548 -19.10 44.07 43.44
N LYS A 549 -19.03 42.72 43.45
CA LYS A 549 -19.63 41.88 44.54
C LYS A 549 -19.22 40.38 44.53
N LYS A 550 -19.33 39.77 45.72
CA LYS A 550 -18.77 38.49 46.21
C LYS A 550 -19.49 37.19 45.75
N SER A 551 -18.84 36.05 46.04
CA SER A 551 -19.38 34.68 46.33
C SER A 551 -19.36 33.68 45.15
N LYS A 552 -18.63 32.55 45.18
CA LYS A 552 -18.70 31.31 46.03
C LYS A 552 -20.02 30.52 45.80
N LYS A 553 -20.03 29.33 45.17
CA LYS A 553 -19.44 28.04 45.63
C LYS A 553 -19.40 26.97 44.52
N ARG A 554 -18.59 25.91 44.71
CA ARG A 554 -18.68 24.60 43.99
C ARG A 554 -19.76 23.73 44.65
N ALA A 555 -20.46 22.88 43.88
CA ALA A 555 -20.75 21.47 44.25
C ALA A 555 -21.38 20.69 43.08
N ALA A 556 -21.01 19.41 42.98
CA ALA A 556 -21.37 18.45 41.95
C ALA A 556 -22.85 18.01 41.91
N SER A 557 -23.25 17.41 40.78
CA SER A 557 -24.10 16.21 40.78
C SER A 557 -23.36 15.08 40.05
N ARG A 558 -23.85 13.84 40.19
CA ARG A 558 -23.19 12.59 39.77
C ARG A 558 -24.25 11.63 39.22
N ALA A 559 -23.82 10.59 38.51
CA ALA A 559 -24.62 9.47 37.99
C ALA A 559 -25.48 9.81 36.74
N ASN A 560 -25.88 8.84 35.91
CA ASN A 560 -25.62 7.40 35.97
C ASN A 560 -25.59 6.76 34.57
N ALA A 561 -24.76 5.72 34.38
CA ALA A 561 -24.80 4.87 33.18
C ALA A 561 -24.35 3.44 33.52
N LYS A 562 -25.33 2.56 33.75
CA LYS A 562 -25.24 1.11 33.56
C LYS A 562 -26.53 0.68 32.89
N TYR A 563 -26.44 0.25 31.64
CA TYR A 563 -27.10 -0.95 31.09
C TYR A 563 -26.51 -1.22 29.70
#